data_AF-R6TPG6-F1
#
_entry.id   AF-R6TPG6-F1
#
_cell.length_a   1.000
_cell.length_b   1.000
_cell.length_c   1.000
_cell.angle_alpha   90.00
_cell.angle_beta   90.00
_cell.angle_gamma   90.00
#
_symmetry.space_group_name_H-M   'P 1'
#
loop_
_entity.id
_entity.type
_entity.pdbx_description
1 polymer ?
#
loop_
_entity_poly.entity_id
_entity_poly.type
_entity_poly.pdbx_seq_one_letter_code
_entity_poly.pdbx_strand_id
1 'polypeptide(L)'
;MTVYNKDTQRETALSVFSNGDALFRFSSMGGIAQLDEMKDDFGMVPSPKNDETQKQYLSRVCDAWTFMVPSTCTRLEETSVFLEAYAVESLNYVVDAYYREILKNRYSQDEETKDMLDIIRETATLDLGDTFWQANARNKILQVIWSGTTSFGSAIASQKAIVDSLIDDAVSRIENMKK
;
A
#
# COMPACT_ATOMS: atom_id res chain seq x y z
N MET A 1 5.08 -32.83 -0.66
CA MET A 1 4.29 -31.77 -1.31
C MET A 1 3.62 -30.98 -0.21
N THR A 2 4.26 -29.90 0.23
CA THR A 2 3.75 -29.06 1.33
C THR A 2 2.66 -28.18 0.75
N VAL A 3 1.41 -28.45 1.12
CA VAL A 3 0.28 -27.60 0.77
C VAL A 3 0.54 -26.24 1.43
N TYR A 4 0.79 -25.22 0.60
CA TYR A 4 0.77 -23.83 1.03
C TYR A 4 -0.52 -23.62 1.81
N ASN A 5 -0.43 -23.32 3.11
CA ASN A 5 -1.59 -22.94 3.89
C ASN A 5 -2.22 -21.76 3.14
N LYS A 6 -3.44 -21.95 2.61
CA LYS A 6 -4.25 -20.84 2.10
C LYS A 6 -4.24 -19.75 3.16
N ASP A 7 -4.24 -18.51 2.73
CA ASP A 7 -4.23 -17.33 3.59
C ASP A 7 -5.58 -17.20 4.33
N THR A 8 -5.86 -18.15 5.23
CA THR A 8 -7.16 -18.37 5.86
C THR A 8 -7.61 -17.16 6.65
N GLN A 9 -6.67 -16.33 7.12
CA GLN A 9 -6.98 -15.10 7.85
C GLN A 9 -7.64 -14.04 6.97
N ARG A 10 -7.13 -13.82 5.75
CA ARG A 10 -7.71 -12.84 4.80
C ARG A 10 -9.09 -13.29 4.31
N GLU A 11 -9.23 -14.57 4.00
CA GLU A 11 -10.50 -15.18 3.59
C GLU A 11 -11.52 -15.14 4.74
N THR A 12 -11.10 -15.45 5.97
CA THR A 12 -11.97 -15.37 7.16
C THR A 12 -12.42 -13.94 7.42
N ALA A 13 -11.50 -12.97 7.40
CA ALA A 13 -11.86 -11.57 7.64
C ALA A 13 -12.79 -11.01 6.56
N LEU A 14 -12.64 -11.46 5.30
CA LEU A 14 -13.58 -11.15 4.23
C LEU A 14 -14.97 -11.74 4.54
N SER A 15 -15.04 -13.03 4.86
CA SER A 15 -16.29 -13.73 5.18
C SER A 15 -17.05 -13.09 6.34
N VAL A 16 -16.35 -12.79 7.45
CA VAL A 16 -16.94 -12.13 8.63
C VAL A 16 -17.57 -10.78 8.24
N PHE A 17 -16.87 -9.97 7.44
CA PHE A 17 -17.42 -8.68 7.00
C PHE A 17 -18.58 -8.86 6.01
N SER A 18 -18.44 -9.73 5.01
CA SER A 18 -19.46 -9.95 3.97
C SER A 18 -20.75 -10.59 4.49
N ASN A 19 -20.69 -11.29 5.63
CA ASN A 19 -21.86 -11.86 6.30
C ASN A 19 -22.56 -10.87 7.25
N GLY A 20 -22.07 -9.63 7.38
CA GLY A 20 -22.62 -8.63 8.29
C GLY A 20 -22.19 -8.80 9.75
N ASP A 21 -21.21 -9.66 10.04
CA ASP A 21 -20.73 -9.93 11.40
C ASP A 21 -19.69 -8.91 11.90
N ALA A 22 -19.25 -7.98 11.03
CA ALA A 22 -18.31 -6.90 11.39
C ALA A 22 -18.69 -5.56 10.74
N LEU A 23 -18.54 -4.47 11.50
CA LEU A 23 -18.80 -3.12 11.03
C LEU A 23 -17.68 -2.57 10.13
N PHE A 24 -16.43 -3.00 10.34
CA PHE A 24 -15.28 -2.52 9.58
C PHE A 24 -14.37 -3.66 9.16
N ARG A 25 -13.80 -3.54 7.96
CA ARG A 25 -12.72 -4.39 7.45
C ARG A 25 -11.63 -3.52 6.84
N PHE A 26 -10.38 -3.77 7.22
CA PHE A 26 -9.24 -3.14 6.56
C PHE A 26 -8.96 -3.82 5.22
N SER A 27 -8.85 -3.03 4.14
CA SER A 27 -8.65 -3.54 2.79
C SER A 27 -7.83 -2.57 1.94
N SER A 28 -7.17 -3.09 0.91
CA SER A 28 -6.70 -2.25 -0.20
C SER A 28 -7.88 -1.87 -1.10
N MET A 29 -7.69 -0.82 -1.91
CA MET A 29 -8.71 -0.32 -2.84
C MET A 29 -9.24 -1.40 -3.80
N GLY A 30 -8.35 -2.27 -4.31
CA GLY A 30 -8.77 -3.39 -5.16
C GLY A 30 -9.54 -4.49 -4.44
N GLY A 31 -9.48 -4.54 -3.10
CA GLY A 31 -10.24 -5.52 -2.32
C GLY A 31 -11.75 -5.28 -2.33
N ILE A 32 -12.22 -4.11 -2.78
CA ILE A 32 -13.65 -3.84 -2.97
C ILE A 32 -14.30 -4.83 -3.95
N ALA A 33 -13.54 -5.28 -4.96
CA ALA A 33 -14.01 -6.26 -5.93
C ALA A 33 -14.33 -7.63 -5.29
N GLN A 34 -13.78 -7.92 -4.10
CA GLN A 34 -14.05 -9.16 -3.37
C GLN A 34 -15.42 -9.12 -2.66
N LEU A 35 -16.08 -7.97 -2.63
CA LEU A 35 -17.38 -7.74 -2.01
C LEU A 35 -18.51 -7.66 -3.05
N ASP A 36 -18.27 -7.99 -4.32
CA ASP A 36 -19.28 -7.94 -5.40
C ASP A 36 -20.53 -8.80 -5.11
N GLU A 37 -20.36 -9.90 -4.36
CA GLU A 37 -21.45 -10.79 -3.97
C GLU A 37 -22.05 -10.46 -2.59
N MET A 38 -21.55 -9.42 -1.91
CA MET A 38 -22.09 -8.97 -0.62
C MET A 38 -23.49 -8.38 -0.83
N LYS A 39 -24.42 -8.74 0.06
CA LYS A 39 -25.82 -8.30 -0.03
C LYS A 39 -26.11 -6.98 0.66
N ASP A 40 -25.36 -6.70 1.73
CA ASP A 40 -25.50 -5.46 2.49
C ASP A 40 -24.75 -4.33 1.78
N ASP A 41 -25.27 -3.11 1.90
CA ASP A 41 -24.59 -1.92 1.40
C ASP A 41 -23.29 -1.70 2.17
N PHE A 42 -22.23 -1.34 1.46
CA PHE A 42 -20.94 -1.00 2.05
C PHE A 42 -20.31 0.19 1.34
N GLY A 43 -19.43 0.90 2.06
CA GLY A 43 -18.61 1.96 1.50
C GLY A 43 -17.13 1.74 1.82
N MET A 44 -16.27 2.57 1.22
CA MET A 44 -14.84 2.58 1.50
C MET A 44 -14.39 3.97 1.92
N VAL A 45 -13.67 4.04 3.04
CA VAL A 45 -13.14 5.30 3.58
C VAL A 45 -11.61 5.22 3.71
N PRO A 46 -10.88 6.36 3.66
CA PRO A 46 -9.45 6.36 3.93
C PRO A 46 -9.16 5.90 5.37
N SER A 47 -7.94 5.40 5.58
CA SER A 47 -7.47 5.12 6.94
C SER A 47 -7.52 6.40 7.78
N PRO A 48 -7.89 6.32 9.08
CA PRO A 48 -7.98 7.50 9.91
C PRO A 48 -6.62 8.22 9.99
N LYS A 49 -6.68 9.54 10.09
CA LYS A 49 -5.51 10.36 10.44
C LYS A 49 -5.00 9.95 11.82
N ASN A 50 -3.70 10.15 12.06
CA ASN A 50 -3.12 9.86 13.36
C ASN A 50 -3.76 10.69 14.49
N ASP A 51 -3.99 11.97 14.20
CA ASP A 51 -4.63 12.95 15.07
C ASP A 51 -5.14 14.14 14.26
N GLU A 52 -5.76 15.12 14.94
CA GLU A 52 -6.35 16.31 14.33
C GLU A 52 -5.32 17.26 13.71
N THR A 53 -4.04 17.15 14.07
CA THR A 53 -2.97 18.02 13.53
C THR A 53 -2.50 17.57 12.15
N GLN A 54 -2.76 16.30 11.78
CA GLN A 54 -2.44 15.78 10.46
C GLN A 54 -3.36 16.39 9.40
N LYS A 55 -2.79 17.24 8.52
CA LYS A 55 -3.56 18.01 7.54
C LYS A 55 -4.26 17.14 6.49
N GLN A 56 -3.58 16.14 5.95
CA GLN A 56 -4.07 15.28 4.86
C GLN A 56 -4.13 13.81 5.30
N TYR A 57 -4.97 13.01 4.66
CA TYR A 57 -4.92 11.56 4.82
C TYR A 57 -3.61 11.00 4.29
N LEU A 58 -3.23 9.81 4.77
CA LEU A 58 -2.07 9.07 4.26
C LEU A 58 -2.55 7.67 3.89
N SER A 59 -2.69 7.42 2.58
CA SER A 59 -3.19 6.14 2.07
C SER A 59 -2.00 5.28 1.65
N ARG A 60 -1.65 4.33 2.52
CA ARG A 60 -0.48 3.47 2.35
C ARG A 60 -0.50 2.68 1.03
N VAL A 61 0.58 2.80 0.25
CA VAL A 61 0.88 1.88 -0.85
C VAL A 61 1.65 0.69 -0.31
N CYS A 62 1.04 -0.50 -0.32
CA CYS A 62 1.69 -1.72 0.18
C CYS A 62 2.78 -2.19 -0.80
N ASP A 63 3.98 -2.43 -0.28
CA ASP A 63 5.13 -3.06 -0.94
C ASP A 63 5.67 -2.41 -2.22
N ALA A 64 5.09 -1.28 -2.67
CA ALA A 64 5.43 -0.48 -3.85
C ALA A 64 6.35 -1.19 -4.86
N TRP A 65 5.72 -1.88 -5.81
CA TRP A 65 6.43 -2.62 -6.85
C TRP A 65 6.97 -1.64 -7.89
N THR A 66 8.04 -0.95 -7.51
CA THR A 66 8.77 -0.08 -8.43
C THR A 66 9.49 -0.91 -9.48
N PHE A 67 9.60 -0.39 -10.71
CA PHE A 67 10.35 -1.05 -11.77
C PHE A 67 11.84 -1.02 -11.42
N MET A 68 12.39 -2.16 -11.02
CA MET A 68 13.81 -2.32 -10.72
C MET A 68 14.55 -2.90 -11.92
N VAL A 69 15.54 -2.16 -12.42
CA VAL A 69 16.42 -2.64 -13.50
C VAL A 69 17.68 -3.26 -12.86
N PRO A 70 18.02 -4.53 -13.15
CA PRO A 70 19.25 -5.13 -12.67
C PRO A 70 20.48 -4.33 -13.10
N SER A 71 21.46 -4.19 -12.21
CA SER A 71 22.71 -3.47 -12.52
C SER A 71 23.54 -4.11 -13.64
N THR A 72 23.24 -5.36 -13.99
CA THR A 72 23.85 -6.11 -15.10
C THR A 72 23.17 -5.86 -16.45
N CYS A 73 22.11 -5.06 -16.51
CA CYS A 73 21.43 -4.74 -17.77
C CYS A 73 22.36 -3.94 -18.70
N THR A 74 22.59 -4.47 -19.91
CA THR A 74 23.43 -3.83 -20.93
C THR A 74 22.65 -2.97 -21.92
N ARG A 75 21.31 -2.97 -21.85
CA ARG A 75 20.39 -2.32 -22.79
C ARG A 75 19.58 -1.22 -22.10
N LEU A 76 20.29 -0.29 -21.45
CA LEU A 76 19.68 0.70 -20.56
C LEU A 76 18.79 1.70 -21.31
N GLU A 77 19.16 2.07 -22.53
CA GLU A 77 18.38 3.00 -23.35
C GLU A 77 17.05 2.38 -23.79
N GLU A 78 17.05 1.14 -24.29
CA GLU A 78 15.78 0.50 -24.67
C GLU A 78 14.92 0.18 -23.44
N THR A 79 15.57 -0.16 -22.32
CA THR A 79 14.86 -0.39 -21.05
C THR A 79 14.19 0.89 -20.55
N SER A 80 14.87 2.05 -20.61
CA SER A 80 14.29 3.32 -20.16
C SER A 80 13.11 3.74 -21.05
N VAL A 81 13.25 3.62 -22.37
CA VAL A 81 12.16 3.89 -23.32
C VAL A 81 10.97 2.98 -23.06
N PHE A 82 11.21 1.68 -22.83
CA PHE A 82 10.14 0.74 -22.51
C PHE A 82 9.42 1.10 -21.22
N LEU A 83 10.15 1.40 -20.13
CA LEU A 83 9.55 1.73 -18.84
C LEU A 83 8.70 3.00 -18.91
N GLU A 84 9.17 4.02 -19.63
CA GLU A 84 8.41 5.26 -19.84
C GLU A 84 7.14 5.00 -20.65
N ALA A 85 7.26 4.29 -21.77
CA ALA A 85 6.10 3.93 -22.60
C ALA A 85 5.09 3.10 -21.80
N TYR A 86 5.56 2.09 -21.05
CA TYR A 86 4.71 1.26 -20.21
C TYR A 86 3.96 2.08 -19.14
N ALA A 87 4.63 3.03 -18.50
CA ALA A 87 4.03 3.90 -17.50
C ALA A 87 2.96 4.83 -18.12
N VAL A 88 3.27 5.47 -19.23
CA VAL A 88 2.35 6.38 -19.94
C VAL A 88 1.12 5.63 -20.47
N GLU A 89 1.31 4.46 -21.07
CA GLU A 89 0.19 3.64 -21.56
C GLU A 89 -0.69 3.13 -20.41
N SER A 90 -0.10 2.76 -19.26
CA SER A 90 -0.85 2.42 -18.06
C SER A 90 -1.68 3.60 -17.53
N LEU A 91 -1.11 4.81 -17.53
CA LEU A 91 -1.84 6.03 -17.16
C LEU A 91 -3.02 6.30 -18.11
N ASN A 92 -2.80 6.14 -19.42
CA ASN A 92 -3.80 6.46 -20.44
C ASN A 92 -4.96 5.44 -20.51
N TYR A 93 -4.68 4.15 -20.29
CA TYR A 93 -5.67 3.10 -20.52
C TYR A 93 -6.10 2.35 -19.25
N VAL A 94 -5.14 2.02 -18.38
CA VAL A 94 -5.42 1.15 -17.22
C VAL A 94 -6.07 1.95 -16.10
N VAL A 95 -5.58 3.16 -15.82
CA VAL A 95 -6.13 3.99 -14.75
C VAL A 95 -7.61 4.29 -14.97
N ASP A 96 -7.99 4.74 -16.16
CA ASP A 96 -9.38 5.10 -16.44
C ASP A 96 -10.30 3.88 -16.39
N ALA A 97 -9.92 2.78 -17.06
CA ALA A 97 -10.71 1.55 -17.06
C ALA A 97 -10.85 0.93 -15.65
N TYR A 98 -9.77 0.88 -14.88
CA TYR A 98 -9.79 0.24 -13.57
C TYR A 98 -10.40 1.14 -12.50
N TYR A 99 -9.95 2.38 -12.40
CA TYR A 99 -10.37 3.26 -11.32
C TYR A 99 -11.78 3.83 -11.56
N ARG A 100 -12.04 4.36 -12.75
CA ARG A 100 -13.34 5.01 -13.02
C ARG A 100 -14.43 3.98 -13.25
N GLU A 101 -14.23 3.04 -14.17
CA GLU A 101 -15.31 2.12 -14.53
C GLU A 101 -15.51 0.99 -13.52
N ILE A 102 -14.43 0.39 -13.02
CA ILE A 102 -14.56 -0.75 -12.11
C ILE A 102 -14.77 -0.26 -10.67
N LEU A 103 -13.85 0.52 -10.12
CA LEU A 103 -13.91 0.89 -8.71
C LEU A 103 -15.03 1.90 -8.42
N LYS A 104 -15.07 3.03 -9.14
CA LYS A 104 -16.08 4.07 -8.90
C LYS A 104 -17.47 3.70 -9.44
N ASN A 105 -17.60 3.17 -10.66
CA ASN A 105 -18.93 2.96 -11.24
C ASN A 105 -19.56 1.62 -10.86
N ARG A 106 -18.82 0.51 -10.99
CA ARG A 106 -19.38 -0.83 -10.70
C ARG A 106 -19.54 -1.10 -9.21
N TYR A 107 -18.51 -0.80 -8.41
CA TYR A 107 -18.45 -1.22 -7.01
C TYR A 107 -18.78 -0.12 -5.99
N SER A 108 -19.04 1.12 -6.41
CA SER A 108 -19.28 2.25 -5.50
C SER A 108 -20.33 3.19 -6.05
N GLN A 109 -21.60 2.76 -6.03
CA GLN A 109 -22.66 3.50 -6.73
C GLN A 109 -22.98 4.85 -6.08
N ASP A 110 -22.79 4.99 -4.77
CA ASP A 110 -23.01 6.23 -4.03
C ASP A 110 -21.86 7.24 -4.22
N GLU A 111 -22.22 8.52 -4.27
CA GLU A 111 -21.25 9.60 -4.49
C GLU A 111 -20.29 9.78 -3.31
N GLU A 112 -20.72 9.48 -2.08
CA GLU A 112 -19.87 9.60 -0.89
C GLU A 112 -18.67 8.65 -0.95
N THR A 113 -18.89 7.39 -1.32
CA THR A 113 -17.82 6.41 -1.51
C THR A 113 -16.91 6.80 -2.67
N LYS A 114 -17.45 7.35 -3.76
CA LYS A 114 -16.64 7.84 -4.89
C LYS A 114 -15.69 8.96 -4.47
N ASP A 115 -16.17 9.92 -3.67
CA ASP A 115 -15.34 11.01 -3.13
C ASP A 115 -14.26 10.46 -2.18
N MET A 116 -14.60 9.46 -1.37
CA MET A 116 -13.61 8.82 -0.49
C MET A 116 -12.54 8.05 -1.26
N LEU A 117 -12.92 7.38 -2.36
CA LEU A 117 -11.97 6.75 -3.26
C LEU A 117 -11.04 7.78 -3.91
N ASP A 118 -11.52 8.98 -4.24
CA ASP A 118 -10.69 10.08 -4.77
C ASP A 118 -9.67 10.50 -3.71
N ILE A 119 -10.08 10.71 -2.45
CA ILE A 119 -9.17 11.01 -1.34
C ILE A 119 -8.12 9.91 -1.17
N ILE A 120 -8.52 8.63 -1.18
CA ILE A 120 -7.60 7.50 -1.03
C ILE A 120 -6.53 7.52 -2.13
N ARG A 121 -6.95 7.78 -3.37
CA ARG A 121 -6.04 7.82 -4.53
C ARG A 121 -5.12 9.03 -4.49
N GLU A 122 -5.64 10.22 -4.22
CA GLU A 122 -4.89 11.47 -4.17
C GLU A 122 -3.87 11.50 -3.02
N THR A 123 -4.17 10.79 -1.94
CA THR A 123 -3.30 10.68 -0.76
C THR A 123 -2.45 9.41 -0.74
N ALA A 124 -2.34 8.71 -1.87
CA ALA A 124 -1.47 7.55 -2.02
C ALA A 124 -0.05 7.91 -1.61
N THR A 125 0.42 7.28 -0.52
CA THR A 125 1.68 7.60 0.13
C THR A 125 2.58 6.38 0.09
N LEU A 126 3.76 6.57 -0.49
CA LEU A 126 4.84 5.60 -0.45
C LEU A 126 5.72 5.88 0.78
N ASP A 127 5.59 5.04 1.81
CA ASP A 127 6.46 5.09 2.98
C ASP A 127 7.73 4.27 2.75
N LEU A 128 8.89 4.91 2.82
CA LEU A 128 10.18 4.25 2.60
C LEU A 128 10.52 3.25 3.73
N GLY A 129 10.09 3.51 4.96
CA GLY A 129 10.19 2.59 6.10
C GLY A 129 9.32 1.35 5.93
N ASP A 130 8.21 1.47 5.21
CA ASP A 130 7.32 0.36 4.88
C ASP A 130 7.77 -0.47 3.67
N THR A 131 8.55 0.14 2.77
CA THR A 131 8.88 -0.43 1.45
C THR A 131 10.37 -0.73 1.30
N PHE A 132 11.21 0.25 0.99
CA PHE A 132 12.63 0.05 0.72
C PHE A 132 13.43 -0.31 1.98
N TRP A 133 13.10 0.31 3.12
CA TRP A 133 13.74 0.09 4.41
C TRP A 133 12.93 -0.86 5.30
N GLN A 134 12.00 -1.63 4.70
CA GLN A 134 11.11 -2.56 5.41
C GLN A 134 11.85 -3.50 6.36
N ALA A 135 13.07 -3.92 6.03
CA ALA A 135 13.86 -4.82 6.86
C ALA A 135 14.22 -4.20 8.22
N ASN A 136 14.51 -2.89 8.23
CA ASN A 136 15.00 -2.16 9.40
C ASN A 136 13.90 -1.37 10.12
N ALA A 137 12.79 -1.05 9.44
CA ALA A 137 11.64 -0.37 10.03
C ALA A 137 10.46 -1.34 10.23
N ARG A 138 9.62 -1.52 9.20
CA ARG A 138 8.35 -2.28 9.30
C ARG A 138 8.49 -3.70 9.84
N ASN A 139 9.43 -4.50 9.32
CA ASN A 139 9.54 -5.91 9.65
C ASN A 139 9.85 -6.14 11.13
N LYS A 140 10.58 -5.22 11.77
CA LYS A 140 10.86 -5.36 13.20
C LYS A 140 9.61 -5.17 14.04
N ILE A 141 8.74 -4.24 13.64
CA ILE A 141 7.44 -4.02 14.26
C ILE A 141 6.52 -5.23 14.03
N LEU A 142 6.43 -5.72 12.78
CA LEU A 142 5.64 -6.91 12.46
C LEU A 142 6.10 -8.14 13.24
N GLN A 143 7.40 -8.30 13.44
CA GLN A 143 7.95 -9.39 14.24
C GLN A 143 7.40 -9.38 15.67
N VAL A 144 7.32 -8.21 16.33
CA VAL A 144 6.76 -8.08 17.69
C VAL A 144 5.29 -8.46 17.73
N ILE A 145 4.52 -8.02 16.73
CA ILE A 145 3.09 -8.32 16.60
C ILE A 145 2.91 -9.83 16.44
N TRP A 146 3.66 -10.46 15.53
CA TRP A 146 3.56 -11.90 15.26
C TRP A 146 4.07 -12.77 16.41
N SER A 147 5.07 -12.30 17.16
CA SER A 147 5.52 -13.02 18.36
C SER A 147 4.57 -12.86 19.55
N GLY A 148 3.58 -11.97 19.47
CA GLY A 148 2.65 -11.69 20.57
C GLY A 148 3.32 -11.10 21.81
N THR A 149 4.49 -10.47 21.64
CA THR A 149 5.26 -9.92 22.77
C THR A 149 4.87 -8.45 23.00
N THR A 150 5.02 -7.98 24.24
CA THR A 150 4.74 -6.58 24.61
C THR A 150 5.94 -5.64 24.39
N SER A 151 6.95 -6.10 23.65
CA SER A 151 8.24 -5.42 23.47
C SER A 151 8.24 -4.34 22.37
N PHE A 152 7.09 -3.73 22.09
CA PHE A 152 6.94 -2.77 20.98
C PHE A 152 7.85 -1.56 21.15
N GLY A 153 7.81 -0.92 22.33
CA GLY A 153 8.62 0.27 22.61
C GLY A 153 10.13 0.01 22.51
N SER A 154 10.61 -1.10 23.07
CA SER A 154 12.03 -1.46 23.00
C SER A 154 12.47 -1.87 21.60
N ALA A 155 11.61 -2.56 20.84
CA ALA A 155 11.90 -2.90 19.45
C ALA A 155 12.06 -1.66 18.57
N ILE A 156 11.16 -0.68 18.67
CA ILE A 156 11.26 0.59 17.93
C ILE A 156 12.51 1.37 18.36
N ALA A 157 12.73 1.51 19.67
CA ALA A 157 13.91 2.22 20.18
C ALA A 157 15.22 1.62 19.66
N SER A 158 15.31 0.30 19.54
CA SER A 158 16.50 -0.39 19.01
C SER A 158 16.80 -0.10 17.54
N GLN A 159 15.78 0.26 16.74
CA GLN A 159 15.95 0.53 15.32
C GLN A 159 16.19 2.00 15.01
N LYS A 160 15.93 2.92 15.95
CA LYS A 160 15.99 4.36 15.70
C LYS A 160 17.31 4.80 15.05
N ALA A 161 18.46 4.45 15.66
CA ALA A 161 19.75 4.84 15.13
C ALA A 161 20.04 4.26 13.73
N ILE A 162 19.53 3.06 13.44
CA ILE A 162 19.68 2.41 12.13
C ILE A 162 18.85 3.14 11.08
N VAL A 163 17.58 3.45 11.40
CA VAL A 163 16.69 4.18 10.49
C VAL A 163 17.19 5.60 10.25
N ASP A 164 17.65 6.30 11.29
CA ASP A 164 18.25 7.64 11.16
C ASP A 164 19.46 7.59 10.19
N SER A 165 20.36 6.62 10.37
CA SER A 165 21.52 6.43 9.46
C SER A 165 21.10 6.10 8.03
N LEU A 166 20.05 5.29 7.82
CA LEU A 166 19.54 4.97 6.48
C LEU A 166 18.99 6.20 5.76
N ILE A 167 18.31 7.08 6.51
CA ILE A 167 17.78 8.34 5.98
C ILE A 167 18.95 9.26 5.60
N ASP A 168 19.91 9.45 6.50
CA ASP A 168 21.07 10.34 6.27
C ASP A 168 21.89 9.88 5.04
N ASP A 169 22.13 8.58 4.90
CA ASP A 169 22.81 8.00 3.75
C ASP A 169 22.04 8.22 2.45
N ALA A 170 20.72 8.03 2.47
CA ALA A 170 19.87 8.23 1.29
C ALA A 170 19.85 9.69 0.84
N VAL A 171 19.71 10.64 1.78
CA VAL A 171 19.75 12.07 1.51
C VAL A 171 21.10 12.46 0.91
N SER A 172 22.21 12.00 1.52
CA SER A 172 23.56 12.29 1.04
C SER A 172 23.81 11.78 -0.39
N ARG A 173 23.28 10.60 -0.73
CA ARG A 173 23.38 10.06 -2.10
C ARG A 173 22.60 10.90 -3.11
N ILE A 174 21.36 11.28 -2.77
CA ILE A 174 20.52 12.13 -3.64
C ILE A 174 21.19 13.47 -3.89
N GLU A 175 21.79 14.09 -2.88
CA GLU A 175 22.51 15.36 -3.02
C GLU A 175 23.73 15.25 -3.94
N ASN A 176 24.47 14.14 -3.86
CA ASN A 176 25.62 13.92 -4.72
C ASN A 176 25.24 13.62 -6.18
N MET A 177 24.06 13.03 -6.43
CA MET A 177 23.56 12.81 -7.80
C MET A 177 23.14 14.09 -8.53
N LYS A 178 22.92 15.20 -7.79
CA LYS A 178 22.58 16.50 -8.38
C LYS A 178 23.80 17.29 -8.89
N LYS A 179 25.02 16.84 -8.58
CA LYS A 179 26.28 17.44 -9.03
C LYS A 179 26.72 16.81 -10.34
#